data_AF-A0A7V9JXB7-F1
#
_entry.id   AF-A0A7V9JXB7-F1
#
_cell.length_a   1.000
_cell.length_b   1.000
_cell.length_c   1.000
_cell.angle_alpha   90.00
_cell.angle_beta   90.00
_cell.angle_gamma   90.00
#
_symmetry.space_group_name_H-M   'P 1'
#
loop_
_entity.id
_entity.type
_entity.pdbx_description
1 polymer ?
#
loop_
_entity_poly.entity_id
_entity_poly.type
_entity_poly.pdbx_seq_one_letter_code
_entity_poly.pdbx_strand_id
1 'polypeptide(L)'
;MKIIREILSPLIAVLAAFIVGGMIVWLISDNPFNTFYLLLSNSFGSLKDIGYTLSYATPLIFTGLAVAVAFRCGLLNIGAEGQLYVAAFATAWVGITFGGTVVNIFGKEENWSWMSLPPIILVPLCILTSMVVGGIWGMIPGVLKAKFGSHEVINTIMLNFIAIALVSYFT
;
A
#
# COMPACT_ATOMS: atom_id res chain seq x y z
N MET A 1 -24.01 -28.09 -5.63
CA MET A 1 -24.70 -27.15 -4.70
C MET A 1 -23.75 -26.24 -3.92
N LYS A 2 -22.58 -26.70 -3.43
CA LYS A 2 -21.60 -25.82 -2.72
C LYS A 2 -21.07 -24.66 -3.58
N ILE A 3 -20.56 -24.94 -4.78
CA ILE A 3 -20.01 -23.92 -5.71
C ILE A 3 -21.03 -22.82 -6.06
N ILE A 4 -22.30 -23.20 -6.29
CA ILE A 4 -23.37 -22.23 -6.58
C ILE A 4 -23.56 -21.30 -5.38
N ARG A 5 -23.59 -21.82 -4.15
CA ARG A 5 -23.70 -20.99 -2.94
C ARG A 5 -22.47 -20.11 -2.73
N GLU A 6 -21.27 -20.62 -2.99
CA GLU A 6 -19.99 -19.91 -2.84
C GLU A 6 -19.84 -18.73 -3.82
N ILE A 7 -20.41 -18.82 -5.02
CA ILE A 7 -20.42 -17.71 -6.00
C ILE A 7 -21.61 -16.77 -5.78
N LEU A 8 -22.76 -17.31 -5.38
CA LEU A 8 -23.98 -16.54 -5.22
C LEU A 8 -23.86 -15.53 -4.06
N SER A 9 -23.19 -15.87 -2.95
CA SER A 9 -23.04 -14.93 -1.83
C SER A 9 -22.20 -13.69 -2.16
N PRO A 10 -21.00 -13.78 -2.76
CA PRO A 10 -20.28 -12.60 -3.27
C PRO A 10 -21.08 -11.81 -4.28
N LEU A 11 -21.78 -12.49 -5.21
CA LEU A 11 -22.55 -11.80 -6.24
C LEU A 11 -23.69 -10.97 -5.64
N ILE A 12 -24.43 -11.53 -4.68
CA ILE A 12 -25.47 -10.79 -3.93
C ILE A 12 -24.85 -9.63 -3.17
N ALA A 13 -23.69 -9.82 -2.52
CA ALA A 13 -23.01 -8.75 -1.79
C ALA A 13 -22.59 -7.59 -2.72
N VAL A 14 -22.06 -7.91 -3.90
CA VAL A 14 -21.70 -6.91 -4.92
C VAL A 14 -22.93 -6.15 -5.40
N LEU A 15 -24.02 -6.84 -5.74
CA LEU A 15 -25.27 -6.20 -6.15
C LEU A 15 -25.84 -5.32 -5.04
N ALA A 16 -25.86 -5.81 -3.80
CA ALA A 16 -26.30 -5.03 -2.64
C ALA A 16 -25.44 -3.78 -2.44
N ALA A 17 -24.12 -3.88 -2.63
CA ALA A 17 -23.21 -2.73 -2.54
C ALA A 17 -23.52 -1.67 -3.61
N PHE A 18 -23.80 -2.06 -4.86
CA PHE A 18 -24.23 -1.12 -5.90
C PHE A 18 -25.59 -0.50 -5.60
N ILE A 19 -26.55 -1.26 -5.07
CA ILE A 19 -27.86 -0.73 -4.71
C ILE A 19 -27.73 0.30 -3.57
N VAL A 20 -27.02 -0.05 -2.50
CA VAL A 20 -26.82 0.83 -1.35
C VAL A 20 -26.00 2.06 -1.72
N GLY A 21 -24.89 1.88 -2.45
CA GLY A 21 -24.08 2.99 -2.95
C GLY A 21 -24.89 3.91 -3.86
N GLY A 22 -25.75 3.35 -4.71
CA GLY A 22 -26.59 4.12 -5.61
C GLY A 22 -27.67 4.90 -4.87
N MET A 23 -28.26 4.33 -3.82
CA MET A 23 -29.17 5.05 -2.94
C MET A 23 -28.48 6.24 -2.27
N ILE A 24 -27.23 6.09 -1.81
CA ILE A 24 -26.46 7.18 -1.20
C ILE A 24 -26.21 8.30 -2.21
N VAL A 25 -25.78 7.97 -3.43
CA VAL A 25 -25.56 8.95 -4.50
C VAL A 25 -26.86 9.71 -4.81
N TRP A 26 -27.98 8.98 -4.87
CA TRP A 26 -29.28 9.59 -5.10
C TRP A 26 -29.70 10.55 -3.97
N LEU A 27 -29.42 10.20 -2.71
CA LEU A 27 -29.67 11.08 -1.55
C LEU A 27 -28.86 12.38 -1.60
N ILE A 28 -27.69 12.37 -2.24
CA ILE A 28 -26.84 13.54 -2.48
C ILE A 28 -27.34 14.37 -3.69
N SER A 29 -28.47 13.96 -4.30
CA SER A 29 -29.07 14.58 -5.49
C SER A 29 -28.22 14.47 -6.76
N ASP A 30 -27.32 13.49 -6.83
CA ASP A 30 -26.58 13.15 -8.04
C ASP A 30 -27.18 11.89 -8.72
N ASN A 31 -26.87 11.67 -10.00
CA ASN A 31 -27.40 10.54 -10.76
C ASN A 31 -26.56 9.27 -10.55
N PRO A 32 -27.08 8.22 -9.89
CA PRO A 32 -26.33 7.00 -9.59
C PRO A 32 -25.77 6.30 -10.83
N PHE A 33 -26.52 6.29 -11.93
CA PHE A 33 -26.08 5.66 -13.17
C PHE A 33 -24.88 6.39 -13.78
N ASN A 34 -24.89 7.73 -13.72
CA ASN A 34 -23.75 8.52 -14.18
C ASN A 34 -22.52 8.31 -13.29
N THR A 35 -22.70 8.27 -11.97
CA THR A 35 -21.60 8.01 -11.02
C THR A 35 -20.99 6.63 -11.22
N PHE A 36 -21.80 5.58 -11.43
CA PHE A 36 -21.28 4.25 -11.74
C PHE A 36 -20.62 4.16 -13.11
N TYR A 37 -21.16 4.87 -14.11
CA TYR A 37 -20.51 4.99 -15.41
C TYR A 37 -19.13 5.65 -15.28
N LEU A 38 -19.03 6.76 -14.53
CA LEU A 38 -17.78 7.44 -14.24
C LEU A 38 -16.81 6.55 -13.47
N LEU A 39 -17.28 5.77 -12.50
CA LEU A 39 -16.43 4.84 -11.75
C LEU A 39 -15.78 3.81 -12.69
N LEU A 40 -16.57 3.23 -13.61
CA LEU A 40 -16.07 2.25 -14.57
C LEU A 40 -15.18 2.89 -15.64
N SER A 41 -15.56 4.07 -16.16
CA SER A 41 -14.77 4.76 -17.19
C SER A 41 -13.44 5.28 -16.64
N ASN A 42 -13.40 5.79 -15.39
CA ASN A 42 -12.15 6.22 -14.77
C ASN A 42 -11.27 5.05 -14.28
N SER A 43 -11.78 3.82 -14.31
CA SER A 43 -11.00 2.61 -14.00
C SER A 43 -10.48 1.90 -15.27
N PHE A 44 -11.29 1.84 -16.33
CA PHE A 44 -11.01 1.04 -17.54
C PHE A 44 -11.11 1.79 -18.87
N GLY A 45 -11.47 3.08 -18.86
CA GLY A 45 -11.81 3.83 -20.06
C GLY A 45 -10.61 4.18 -20.95
N SER A 46 -9.44 4.42 -20.36
CA SER A 46 -8.21 4.70 -21.10
C SER A 46 -7.00 3.93 -20.57
N LEU A 47 -5.91 3.91 -21.34
CA LEU A 47 -4.65 3.30 -20.92
C LEU A 47 -4.09 3.96 -19.64
N LYS A 48 -4.36 5.26 -19.46
CA LYS A 48 -3.96 6.02 -18.26
C LYS A 48 -4.76 5.57 -17.03
N ASP A 49 -6.06 5.37 -17.19
CA ASP A 49 -6.99 4.95 -16.13
C ASP A 49 -6.69 3.53 -15.64
N ILE A 50 -6.37 2.63 -16.59
CA ILE A 50 -5.87 1.30 -16.27
C ILE A 50 -4.54 1.41 -15.52
N GLY A 51 -3.66 2.32 -15.94
CA GLY A 51 -2.40 2.60 -15.24
C GLY A 51 -2.59 3.02 -13.78
N TYR A 52 -3.55 3.92 -13.50
CA TYR A 52 -3.90 4.29 -12.13
C TYR A 52 -4.47 3.11 -11.35
N THR A 53 -5.42 2.38 -11.93
CA THR A 53 -6.01 1.20 -11.30
C THR A 53 -4.93 0.19 -10.90
N LEU A 54 -3.96 -0.07 -11.80
CA LEU A 54 -2.86 -0.98 -11.53
C LEU A 54 -1.90 -0.42 -10.47
N SER A 55 -1.65 0.89 -10.48
CA SER A 55 -0.83 1.57 -9.48
C SER A 55 -1.41 1.44 -8.07
N TYR A 56 -2.73 1.57 -7.91
CA TYR A 56 -3.41 1.34 -6.62
C TYR A 56 -3.54 -0.14 -6.25
N ALA A 57 -3.76 -1.02 -7.23
CA ALA A 57 -3.90 -2.46 -6.98
C ALA A 57 -2.58 -3.12 -6.57
N THR A 58 -1.45 -2.64 -7.12
CA THR A 58 -0.12 -3.19 -6.85
C THR A 58 0.20 -3.30 -5.35
N PRO A 59 0.17 -2.23 -4.54
CA PRO A 59 0.48 -2.33 -3.11
C PRO A 59 -0.51 -3.24 -2.37
N LEU A 60 -1.80 -3.24 -2.74
CA LEU A 60 -2.80 -4.11 -2.12
C LEU A 60 -2.52 -5.60 -2.39
N ILE A 61 -2.17 -5.95 -3.62
CA ILE A 61 -1.83 -7.33 -4.01
C ILE A 61 -0.55 -7.78 -3.29
N PHE A 62 0.51 -6.96 -3.30
CA PHE A 62 1.78 -7.33 -2.69
C PHE A 62 1.72 -7.40 -1.17
N THR A 63 0.99 -6.48 -0.50
CA THR A 63 0.78 -6.56 0.94
C THR A 63 -0.06 -7.78 1.32
N GLY A 64 -1.13 -8.10 0.57
CA GLY A 64 -1.90 -9.32 0.75
C GLY A 64 -1.04 -10.59 0.59
N LEU A 65 -0.16 -10.62 -0.41
CA LEU A 65 0.79 -11.72 -0.62
C LEU A 65 1.79 -11.85 0.54
N ALA A 66 2.36 -10.74 1.00
CA ALA A 66 3.29 -10.73 2.13
C ALA A 66 2.64 -11.28 3.41
N VAL A 67 1.39 -10.90 3.66
CA VAL A 67 0.58 -11.42 4.76
C VAL A 67 0.33 -12.91 4.57
N ALA A 68 -0.09 -13.36 3.38
CA ALA A 68 -0.32 -14.77 3.09
C ALA A 68 0.91 -15.66 3.33
N VAL A 69 2.12 -15.16 3.05
CA VAL A 69 3.37 -15.87 3.36
C VAL A 69 3.57 -16.01 4.87
N ALA A 70 3.38 -14.95 5.65
CA ALA A 70 3.48 -15.00 7.11
C ALA A 70 2.46 -15.96 7.75
N PHE A 71 1.24 -15.97 7.23
CA PHE A 71 0.17 -16.89 7.65
C PHE A 71 0.56 -18.37 7.47
N ARG A 72 1.32 -18.72 6.42
CA ARG A 72 1.82 -20.10 6.23
C ARG A 72 2.80 -20.53 7.32
N CYS A 73 3.45 -19.59 7.99
CA CYS A 73 4.31 -19.84 9.15
C CYS A 73 3.53 -19.87 10.49
N GLY A 74 2.20 -19.74 10.46
CA GLY A 74 1.37 -19.67 11.66
C GLY A 74 1.43 -18.33 12.40
N LEU A 75 1.91 -17.27 11.73
CA LEU A 75 2.00 -15.93 12.30
C LEU A 75 0.92 -15.02 11.69
N LEU A 76 0.17 -14.33 12.55
CA LEU A 76 -0.82 -13.33 12.15
C LEU A 76 -0.18 -11.95 12.01
N ASN A 77 0.37 -11.64 10.83
CA ASN A 77 0.94 -10.32 10.56
C ASN A 77 -0.13 -9.33 10.08
N ILE A 78 -0.64 -8.49 10.99
CA ILE A 78 -1.53 -7.34 10.65
C ILE A 78 -0.71 -6.07 10.37
N GLY A 79 0.61 -6.12 10.55
CA GLY A 79 1.54 -4.99 10.51
C GLY A 79 2.07 -4.64 9.12
N ALA A 80 1.52 -5.25 8.06
CA ALA A 80 2.00 -5.08 6.69
C ALA A 80 1.88 -3.62 6.21
N GLU A 81 0.87 -2.90 6.69
CA GLU A 81 0.67 -1.48 6.42
C GLU A 81 1.85 -0.64 6.94
N GLY A 82 2.22 -0.79 8.21
CA GLY A 82 3.35 -0.07 8.80
C GLY A 82 4.67 -0.41 8.15
N GLN A 83 4.88 -1.69 7.80
CA GLN A 83 6.05 -2.13 7.03
C GLN A 83 6.11 -1.43 5.67
N LEU A 84 4.98 -1.32 4.96
CA LEU A 84 4.87 -0.61 3.69
C LEU A 84 5.20 0.88 3.86
N TYR A 85 4.67 1.56 4.87
CA TYR A 85 4.92 2.98 5.12
C TYR A 85 6.41 3.28 5.33
N VAL A 86 7.07 2.55 6.24
CA VAL A 86 8.49 2.79 6.56
C VAL A 86 9.39 2.40 5.38
N ALA A 87 9.09 1.30 4.69
CA ALA A 87 9.82 0.90 3.48
C ALA A 87 9.65 1.92 2.35
N ALA A 88 8.44 2.42 2.11
CA ALA A 88 8.17 3.42 1.09
C ALA A 88 8.92 4.73 1.36
N PHE A 89 8.94 5.18 2.62
CA PHE A 89 9.72 6.36 3.02
C PHE A 89 11.22 6.15 2.77
N ALA A 90 11.79 5.03 3.20
CA ALA A 90 13.21 4.74 2.98
C ALA A 90 13.56 4.62 1.49
N THR A 91 12.69 4.01 0.68
CA THR A 91 12.85 3.95 -0.78
C THR A 91 12.78 5.33 -1.42
N ALA A 92 11.84 6.18 -1.01
CA ALA A 92 11.75 7.56 -1.48
C ALA A 92 13.01 8.35 -1.12
N TRP A 93 13.50 8.20 0.11
CA TRP A 93 14.76 8.81 0.55
C TRP A 93 15.94 8.38 -0.32
N VAL A 94 16.14 7.07 -0.54
CA VAL A 94 17.21 6.53 -1.41
C VAL A 94 17.05 7.02 -2.86
N GLY A 95 15.82 7.06 -3.39
CA GLY A 95 15.54 7.55 -4.73
C GLY A 95 15.93 9.01 -4.93
N ILE A 96 15.64 9.88 -3.96
CA ILE A 96 16.01 11.30 -3.98
C ILE A 96 17.53 11.46 -3.80
N THR A 97 18.11 10.71 -2.86
CA THR A 97 19.53 10.73 -2.47
C THR A 97 20.47 10.35 -3.63
N PHE A 98 20.10 9.32 -4.38
CA PHE A 98 20.97 8.66 -5.37
C PHE A 98 20.48 8.81 -6.82
N GLY A 99 19.33 9.45 -7.03
CA GLY A 99 18.70 9.57 -8.34
C GLY A 99 19.17 10.75 -9.19
N GLY A 100 20.09 11.59 -8.70
CA GLY A 100 20.47 12.81 -9.41
C GLY A 100 19.33 13.82 -9.51
N THR A 101 18.32 13.72 -8.64
CA THR A 101 17.13 14.56 -8.68
C THR A 101 17.48 15.97 -8.20
N VAL A 102 17.28 16.96 -9.06
CA VAL A 102 17.34 18.38 -8.71
C VAL A 102 16.06 18.70 -7.93
N VAL A 103 16.18 18.87 -6.62
CA VAL A 103 15.04 19.24 -5.77
C VAL A 103 14.98 20.76 -5.70
N ASN A 104 13.91 21.35 -6.23
CA ASN A 104 13.66 22.78 -6.11
C ASN A 104 13.09 23.09 -4.73
N ILE A 105 13.95 23.47 -3.80
CA ILE A 105 13.56 23.93 -2.46
C ILE A 105 13.72 25.44 -2.42
N PHE A 106 12.62 26.18 -2.20
CA PHE A 106 12.60 27.65 -2.08
C PHE A 106 13.29 28.42 -3.22
N GLY A 107 13.16 27.95 -4.48
CA GLY A 107 13.69 28.65 -5.65
C GLY A 107 15.22 28.62 -5.79
N LYS A 108 15.91 27.79 -5.01
CA LYS A 108 17.30 27.41 -5.26
C LYS A 108 17.35 25.96 -5.75
N GLU A 109 17.94 25.78 -6.93
CA GLU A 109 18.30 24.47 -7.46
C GLU A 109 19.48 23.93 -6.66
N GLU A 110 19.20 23.32 -5.51
CA GLU A 110 20.21 22.62 -4.74
C GLU A 110 20.25 21.15 -5.14
N ASN A 111 21.42 20.70 -5.60
CA ASN A 111 21.67 19.30 -5.87
C ASN A 111 21.78 18.54 -4.54
N TRP A 112 20.65 18.07 -4.03
CA TRP A 112 20.59 17.20 -2.85
C TRP A 112 21.05 15.76 -3.15
N SER A 113 21.46 15.48 -4.39
CA SER A 113 21.97 14.18 -4.80
C SER A 113 23.43 14.04 -4.42
N TRP A 114 23.71 13.11 -3.51
CA TRP A 114 25.08 12.75 -3.14
C TRP A 114 25.84 12.10 -4.31
N MET A 115 25.12 11.34 -5.15
CA MET A 115 25.67 10.72 -6.36
C MET A 115 24.54 10.46 -7.35
N SER A 116 24.76 10.72 -8.65
CA SER A 116 23.78 10.39 -9.69
C SER A 116 24.07 8.99 -10.23
N LEU A 117 23.27 8.01 -9.80
CA LEU A 117 23.40 6.63 -10.28
C LEU A 117 22.54 6.41 -11.54
N PRO A 118 23.02 5.59 -12.50
CA PRO A 118 22.20 5.17 -13.62
C PRO A 118 20.91 4.47 -13.16
N PRO A 119 19.78 4.63 -13.89
CA PRO A 119 18.49 4.02 -13.52
C PRO A 119 18.56 2.50 -13.31
N ILE A 120 19.46 1.83 -14.05
CA ILE A 120 19.65 0.37 -14.00
C ILE A 120 20.20 -0.11 -12.65
N ILE A 121 20.91 0.75 -11.91
CA ILE A 121 21.43 0.44 -10.57
C ILE A 121 20.49 0.99 -9.49
N LEU A 122 19.92 2.18 -9.74
CA LEU A 122 19.04 2.84 -8.78
C LEU A 122 17.78 2.02 -8.48
N VAL A 123 17.12 1.45 -9.49
CA VAL A 123 15.88 0.69 -9.30
C VAL A 123 16.11 -0.57 -8.45
N PRO A 124 17.11 -1.45 -8.74
CA PRO A 124 17.45 -2.56 -7.85
C PRO A 124 17.82 -2.11 -6.44
N LEU A 125 18.56 -1.00 -6.29
CA LEU A 125 18.91 -0.47 -4.98
C LEU A 125 17.67 -0.08 -4.18
N CYS A 126 16.72 0.63 -4.80
CA CYS A 126 15.44 1.00 -4.19
C CYS A 126 14.62 -0.22 -3.72
N ILE A 127 14.62 -1.29 -4.52
CA ILE A 127 13.96 -2.57 -4.19
C ILE A 127 14.67 -3.25 -3.01
N LEU A 128 16.00 -3.30 -3.02
CA LEU A 128 16.76 -3.89 -1.90
C LEU A 128 16.56 -3.09 -0.62
N THR A 129 16.54 -1.77 -0.70
CA THR A 129 16.23 -0.89 0.45
C THR A 129 14.84 -1.19 1.01
N SER A 130 13.80 -1.29 0.17
CA SER A 130 12.44 -1.59 0.66
C SER A 130 12.36 -2.96 1.33
N MET A 131 13.00 -3.98 0.76
CA MET A 131 13.06 -5.32 1.32
C MET A 131 13.75 -5.34 2.70
N VAL A 132 14.90 -4.69 2.81
CA VAL A 132 15.68 -4.65 4.06
C VAL A 132 14.95 -3.86 5.13
N VAL A 133 14.48 -2.66 4.81
CA VAL A 133 13.83 -1.77 5.79
C VAL A 133 12.47 -2.34 6.23
N GLY A 134 11.65 -2.82 5.29
CA GLY A 134 10.38 -3.48 5.61
C GLY A 134 10.59 -4.74 6.44
N GLY A 135 11.62 -5.53 6.12
CA GLY A 135 12.01 -6.71 6.89
C GLY A 135 12.48 -6.37 8.31
N ILE A 136 13.30 -5.33 8.48
CA ILE A 136 13.72 -4.84 9.81
C ILE A 136 12.51 -4.38 10.62
N TRP A 137 11.57 -3.64 10.01
CA TRP A 137 10.36 -3.20 10.70
C TRP A 137 9.49 -4.38 11.15
N GLY A 138 9.33 -5.39 10.28
CA GLY A 138 8.63 -6.63 10.60
C GLY A 138 9.36 -7.54 11.60
N MET A 139 10.68 -7.37 11.74
CA MET A 139 11.47 -8.10 12.73
C MET A 139 11.15 -7.65 14.17
N ILE A 140 10.81 -6.38 14.38
CA ILE A 140 10.50 -5.82 15.71
C ILE A 140 9.41 -6.64 16.44
N PRO A 141 8.19 -6.81 15.89
CA PRO A 141 7.15 -7.59 16.56
C PRO A 141 7.52 -9.07 16.67
N GLY A 142 8.28 -9.62 15.71
CA GLY A 142 8.78 -10.99 15.74
C GLY A 142 9.74 -11.24 16.92
N VAL A 143 10.68 -10.32 17.16
CA VAL A 143 11.60 -10.39 18.30
C VAL A 143 10.85 -10.21 19.62
N LEU A 144 9.87 -9.30 19.67
CA LEU A 144 9.04 -9.10 20.85
C LEU A 144 8.23 -10.35 21.21
N LYS A 145 7.72 -11.08 20.21
CA LYS A 145 7.06 -12.37 20.41
C LYS A 145 8.06 -13.42 20.92
N ALA A 146 9.20 -13.56 20.25
CA ALA A 146 10.19 -14.59 20.55
C ALA A 146 10.84 -14.44 21.95
N LYS A 147 11.11 -13.20 22.38
CA LYS A 147 11.76 -12.93 23.67
C LYS A 147 10.78 -12.78 24.84
N PHE A 148 9.62 -12.17 24.61
CA PHE A 148 8.71 -11.77 25.70
C PHE A 148 7.36 -12.49 25.66
N GLY A 149 7.10 -13.35 24.67
CA GLY A 149 5.82 -14.03 24.53
C GLY A 149 4.64 -13.09 24.25
N SER A 150 4.92 -11.87 23.79
CA SER A 150 3.89 -10.86 23.53
C SER A 150 3.00 -11.21 22.34
N HIS A 151 1.75 -10.77 22.37
CA HIS A 151 0.79 -11.00 21.30
C HIS A 151 1.18 -10.25 20.03
N GLU A 152 1.54 -11.01 18.99
CA GLU A 152 1.98 -10.47 17.70
C GLU A 152 0.93 -9.59 17.02
N VAL A 153 -0.36 -9.94 17.16
CA VAL A 153 -1.46 -9.18 16.57
C VAL A 153 -1.50 -7.75 17.15
N ILE A 154 -1.41 -7.62 18.47
CA ILE A 154 -1.43 -6.32 19.14
C ILE A 154 -0.18 -5.52 18.76
N ASN A 155 1.00 -6.13 18.85
CA ASN A 155 2.25 -5.45 18.55
C ASN A 155 2.32 -4.97 17.10
N THR A 156 1.85 -5.79 16.15
CA THR A 156 1.85 -5.42 14.73
C THR A 156 0.86 -4.28 14.43
N ILE A 157 -0.31 -4.27 15.06
CA ILE A 157 -1.26 -3.14 14.94
C ILE A 157 -0.68 -1.87 15.56
N MET A 158 -0.11 -1.94 16.77
CA MET A 158 0.50 -0.78 17.44
C MET A 158 1.66 -0.20 16.61
N LEU A 159 2.46 -1.06 15.98
CA LEU A 159 3.55 -0.62 15.11
C LEU A 159 3.08 0.06 13.81
N ASN A 160 1.87 -0.22 13.33
CA ASN A 160 1.31 0.53 12.20
C ASN A 160 1.10 2.00 12.58
N PHE A 161 0.52 2.27 13.76
CA PHE A 161 0.33 3.64 14.22
C PHE A 161 1.66 4.38 14.41
N ILE A 162 2.66 3.69 14.96
CA ILE A 162 4.01 4.26 15.13
C ILE A 162 4.62 4.56 13.74
N ALA A 163 4.52 3.64 12.79
CA ALA A 163 5.02 3.83 11.43
C ALA A 163 4.38 5.05 10.75
N ILE A 164 3.05 5.14 10.80
CA ILE A 164 2.30 6.25 10.21
C ILE A 164 2.70 7.57 10.86
N ALA A 165 2.75 7.63 12.20
CA ALA A 165 3.15 8.84 12.92
C ALA A 165 4.60 9.25 12.61
N LEU A 166 5.51 8.27 12.51
CA LEU A 166 6.91 8.50 12.15
C LEU A 166 7.03 9.08 10.75
N VAL A 167 6.41 8.45 9.76
CA VAL A 167 6.47 8.94 8.36
C VAL A 167 5.81 10.31 8.25
N SER A 168 4.64 10.51 8.88
CA SER A 168 3.95 11.80 8.90
C SER A 168 4.74 12.92 9.59
N TYR A 169 5.71 12.61 10.44
CA TYR A 169 6.60 13.61 11.02
C TYR A 169 7.69 14.07 10.04
N PHE A 170 8.13 13.18 9.14
CA PHE A 170 9.20 13.45 8.18
C PHE A 170 8.72 13.96 6.81
N THR A 171 7.44 13.78 6.49
CA THR A 171 6.80 14.24 5.25
C THR A 171 5.85 15.40 5.53
#